data_AF-A0A1G8FTF1-F1
#
_entry.id   AF-A0A1G8FTF1-F1
#
_cell.length_a   1.000
_cell.length_b   1.000
_cell.length_c   1.000
_cell.angle_alpha   90.00
_cell.angle_beta   90.00
_cell.angle_gamma   90.00
#
_symmetry.space_group_name_H-M   'P 1'
#
loop_
_entity.id
_entity.type
_entity.pdbx_description
1 polymer ?
#
loop_
_entity_poly.entity_id
_entity_poly.type
_entity_poly.pdbx_seq_one_letter_code
_entity_poly.pdbx_strand_id
1 'polypeptide(L)'
;MDAFEVVQWVLRIVLAVVFVAMGALHFVPKVARGMGAMIPPGIKGTGIRSARSLVIISGIAEILGGIGLLAPWMPVRFAAGIGLIALLIAVFPANAYAARHPDRFGPMAVPLVPRAIGQVVLAALVLVAAI
;
A
#
# COMPACT_ATOMS: atom_id res chain seq x y z
N MET A 1 -4.22 -30.39 2.31
CA MET A 1 -3.50 -29.16 2.62
C MET A 1 -2.90 -29.29 3.99
N ASP A 2 -1.63 -28.99 4.15
CA ASP A 2 -1.04 -28.91 5.50
C ASP A 2 -1.43 -27.58 6.18
N ALA A 3 -1.10 -27.45 7.47
CA ALA A 3 -1.43 -26.25 8.23
C ALA A 3 -0.78 -24.98 7.64
N PHE A 4 0.40 -25.10 7.04
CA PHE A 4 1.12 -23.98 6.45
C PHE A 4 0.44 -23.47 5.18
N GLU A 5 0.00 -24.38 4.32
CA GLU A 5 -0.80 -24.04 3.12
C GLU A 5 -2.11 -23.34 3.49
N VAL A 6 -2.81 -23.83 4.52
CA VAL A 6 -4.05 -23.19 5.00
C VAL A 6 -3.77 -21.77 5.49
N VAL A 7 -2.70 -21.58 6.27
CA VAL A 7 -2.29 -20.25 6.75
C VAL A 7 -1.96 -19.31 5.58
N GLN A 8 -1.24 -19.78 4.56
CA GLN A 8 -0.96 -18.97 3.37
C GLN A 8 -2.23 -18.57 2.63
N TRP A 9 -3.17 -19.50 2.45
CA TRP A 9 -4.45 -19.21 1.79
C TRP A 9 -5.26 -18.15 2.53
N VAL A 10 -5.40 -18.29 3.85
CA VAL A 10 -6.07 -17.29 4.68
C VAL A 10 -5.36 -15.94 4.59
N LEU A 11 -4.03 -15.94 4.67
CA LEU A 11 -3.23 -14.72 4.59
C LEU A 11 -3.41 -14.00 3.24
N ARG A 12 -3.40 -14.74 2.13
CA ARG A 12 -3.66 -14.19 0.78
C ARG A 12 -5.02 -13.52 0.71
N ILE A 13 -6.07 -14.16 1.20
CA ILE A 13 -7.44 -13.61 1.22
C ILE A 13 -7.49 -12.32 2.06
N VAL A 14 -6.94 -12.37 3.27
CA VAL A 14 -6.92 -11.20 4.17
C VAL A 14 -6.16 -10.04 3.53
N LEU A 15 -4.97 -10.27 3.01
CA LEU A 15 -4.16 -9.24 2.37
C LEU A 15 -4.82 -8.69 1.11
N ALA A 16 -5.43 -9.55 0.28
CA ALA A 16 -6.18 -9.12 -0.89
C ALA A 16 -7.32 -8.17 -0.51
N VAL A 17 -8.11 -8.51 0.51
CA VAL A 17 -9.19 -7.65 1.01
C VAL A 17 -8.62 -6.32 1.53
N VAL A 18 -7.53 -6.35 2.30
CA VAL A 18 -6.89 -5.14 2.84
C VAL A 18 -6.40 -4.23 1.72
N PHE A 19 -5.63 -4.74 0.76
CA PHE A 19 -5.08 -3.92 -0.34
C PHE A 19 -6.16 -3.42 -1.30
N VAL A 20 -7.17 -4.24 -1.62
CA VAL A 20 -8.29 -3.79 -2.45
C VAL A 20 -9.10 -2.71 -1.76
N ALA A 21 -9.38 -2.86 -0.46
CA ALA A 21 -10.10 -1.83 0.31
C ALA A 21 -9.29 -0.53 0.42
N MET A 22 -7.99 -0.63 0.73
CA MET A 22 -7.08 0.53 0.77
C MET A 22 -6.97 1.22 -0.59
N GLY A 23 -6.84 0.46 -1.66
CA GLY A 23 -6.80 0.99 -3.03
C GLY A 23 -8.11 1.67 -3.43
N ALA A 24 -9.26 1.13 -3.01
CA ALA A 24 -10.55 1.78 -3.23
C ALA A 24 -10.66 3.15 -2.54
N LEU A 25 -10.06 3.32 -1.35
CA LEU A 25 -10.06 4.61 -0.64
C LEU A 25 -9.34 5.73 -1.40
N HIS A 26 -8.40 5.40 -2.31
CA HIS A 26 -7.72 6.38 -3.16
C HIS A 26 -8.67 7.08 -4.15
N PHE A 27 -9.86 6.52 -4.37
CA PHE A 27 -10.89 7.09 -5.24
C PHE A 27 -11.97 7.85 -4.47
N VAL A 28 -11.95 7.82 -3.13
CA VAL A 28 -12.86 8.59 -2.28
C VAL A 28 -12.36 10.04 -2.21
N PRO A 29 -13.10 11.06 -2.72
CA PRO A 29 -12.54 12.40 -2.94
C PRO A 29 -11.92 13.06 -1.71
N LYS A 30 -12.54 12.89 -0.54
CA LYS A 30 -12.02 13.47 0.72
C LYS A 30 -10.71 12.80 1.14
N VAL A 31 -10.62 11.48 1.01
CA VAL A 31 -9.45 10.68 1.40
C VAL A 31 -8.30 10.92 0.41
N ALA A 32 -8.60 10.87 -0.89
CA ALA A 32 -7.65 11.13 -1.97
C ALA A 32 -6.97 12.50 -1.85
N ARG A 33 -7.72 13.54 -1.46
CA ARG A 33 -7.16 14.87 -1.18
C ARG A 33 -6.21 14.85 0.03
N GLY A 34 -6.56 14.13 1.08
CA GLY A 34 -5.70 13.93 2.26
C GLY A 34 -4.39 13.23 1.89
N MET A 35 -4.46 12.10 1.19
CA MET A 35 -3.30 11.36 0.69
C MET A 35 -2.41 12.23 -0.21
N GLY A 36 -3.01 12.98 -1.16
CA GLY A 36 -2.27 13.89 -2.04
C GLY A 36 -1.58 15.03 -1.29
N ALA A 37 -2.18 15.51 -0.18
CA ALA A 37 -1.57 16.52 0.67
C ALA A 37 -0.33 15.99 1.41
N MET A 38 -0.31 14.69 1.77
CA MET A 38 0.83 14.03 2.43
C MET A 38 2.05 13.84 1.52
N ILE A 39 1.88 13.85 0.20
CA ILE A 39 3.02 13.67 -0.72
C ILE A 39 4.01 14.85 -0.54
N PRO A 40 5.32 14.59 -0.30
CA PRO A 40 6.32 15.64 -0.09
C PRO A 40 6.46 16.59 -1.30
N PRO A 41 6.75 17.88 -1.08
CA PRO A 41 6.96 18.83 -2.18
C PRO A 41 8.05 18.41 -3.18
N GLY A 42 9.15 17.79 -2.72
CA GLY A 42 10.23 17.33 -3.60
C GLY A 42 9.86 16.16 -4.52
N ILE A 43 8.74 15.47 -4.26
CA ILE A 43 8.22 14.39 -5.11
C ILE A 43 7.14 14.90 -6.06
N LYS A 44 6.39 15.93 -5.64
CA LYS A 44 5.32 16.53 -6.44
C LYS A 44 5.90 17.21 -7.68
N GLY A 45 5.24 16.99 -8.80
CA GLY A 45 5.50 17.69 -10.06
C GLY A 45 4.20 17.92 -10.84
N THR A 46 4.33 18.04 -12.16
CA THR A 46 3.20 18.18 -13.08
C THR A 46 2.91 16.87 -13.82
N GLY A 47 1.77 16.79 -14.50
CA GLY A 47 1.37 15.60 -15.27
C GLY A 47 1.31 14.34 -14.39
N ILE A 48 2.04 13.30 -14.78
CA ILE A 48 2.07 12.01 -14.06
C ILE A 48 2.64 12.11 -12.63
N ARG A 49 3.45 13.14 -12.36
CA ARG A 49 4.00 13.41 -11.02
C ARG A 49 3.09 14.32 -10.18
N SER A 50 1.91 14.69 -10.68
CA SER A 50 0.94 15.42 -9.88
C SER A 50 0.47 14.56 -8.70
N ALA A 51 0.15 15.21 -7.58
CA ALA A 51 -0.31 14.50 -6.39
C ALA A 51 -1.54 13.63 -6.67
N ARG A 52 -2.46 14.12 -7.50
CA ARG A 52 -3.65 13.39 -7.95
C ARG A 52 -3.28 12.14 -8.75
N SER A 53 -2.38 12.26 -9.72
CA SER A 53 -1.93 11.12 -10.53
C SER A 53 -1.24 10.06 -9.68
N LEU A 54 -0.36 10.46 -8.76
CA LEU A 54 0.34 9.54 -7.86
C LEU A 54 -0.63 8.78 -6.94
N VAL A 55 -1.65 9.45 -6.40
CA VAL A 55 -2.71 8.81 -5.60
C VAL A 55 -3.52 7.83 -6.46
N ILE A 56 -3.89 8.19 -7.68
CA ILE A 56 -4.63 7.28 -8.57
C ILE A 56 -3.78 6.05 -8.93
N ILE A 57 -2.52 6.26 -9.32
CA ILE A 57 -1.63 5.17 -9.75
C ILE A 57 -1.37 4.21 -8.58
N SER A 58 -1.10 4.73 -7.38
CA SER A 58 -0.93 3.90 -6.18
C SER A 58 -2.20 3.12 -5.85
N GLY A 59 -3.38 3.75 -5.88
CA GLY A 59 -4.65 3.06 -5.66
C GLY A 59 -4.93 1.93 -6.66
N ILE A 60 -4.64 2.15 -7.95
CA ILE A 60 -4.75 1.09 -8.98
C ILE A 60 -3.76 -0.04 -8.68
N ALA A 61 -2.51 0.30 -8.33
CA ALA A 61 -1.48 -0.69 -8.04
C ALA A 61 -1.82 -1.53 -6.79
N GLU A 62 -2.40 -0.94 -5.75
CA GLU A 62 -2.90 -1.67 -4.57
C GLU A 62 -4.01 -2.66 -4.94
N ILE A 63 -5.00 -2.23 -5.73
CA ILE A 63 -6.10 -3.09 -6.17
C ILE A 63 -5.58 -4.26 -7.02
N LEU A 64 -4.75 -3.96 -8.03
CA LEU A 64 -4.19 -4.99 -8.91
C LEU A 64 -3.27 -5.95 -8.15
N GLY A 65 -2.45 -5.44 -7.24
CA GLY A 65 -1.60 -6.27 -6.38
C GLY A 65 -2.43 -7.16 -5.45
N GLY A 66 -3.45 -6.61 -4.80
CA GLY A 66 -4.36 -7.36 -3.93
C GLY A 66 -5.09 -8.48 -4.67
N ILE A 67 -5.64 -8.20 -5.87
CA ILE A 67 -6.26 -9.22 -6.73
C ILE A 67 -5.21 -10.24 -7.20
N GLY A 68 -4.01 -9.77 -7.57
CA GLY A 68 -2.92 -10.62 -8.03
C GLY A 68 -2.42 -11.62 -6.97
N LEU A 69 -2.55 -11.31 -5.68
CA LEU A 69 -2.25 -12.27 -4.60
C LEU A 69 -3.17 -13.50 -4.59
N LEU A 70 -4.37 -13.38 -5.16
CA LEU A 70 -5.34 -14.48 -5.29
C LEU A 70 -5.15 -15.30 -6.57
N ALA A 71 -4.19 -14.92 -7.42
CA ALA A 71 -3.95 -15.63 -8.67
C ALA A 71 -3.50 -17.08 -8.39
N PRO A 72 -4.05 -18.08 -9.13
CA PRO A 72 -3.63 -19.46 -9.00
C PRO A 72 -2.22 -19.69 -9.57
N TRP A 73 -1.74 -18.80 -10.45
CA TRP A 73 -0.43 -18.90 -11.08
C TRP A 73 0.67 -18.27 -10.22
N MET A 74 1.63 -19.09 -9.78
CA MET A 74 2.77 -18.66 -8.95
C MET A 74 3.50 -17.41 -9.48
N PRO A 75 3.83 -17.29 -10.79
CA PRO A 75 4.55 -16.11 -11.28
C PRO A 75 3.75 -14.81 -11.13
N VAL A 76 2.43 -14.86 -11.32
CA VAL A 76 1.54 -13.70 -11.19
C VAL A 76 1.46 -13.26 -9.73
N ARG A 77 1.26 -14.24 -8.83
CA ARG A 77 1.19 -13.98 -7.39
C ARG A 77 2.50 -13.40 -6.85
N PHE A 78 3.64 -13.96 -7.27
CA PHE A 78 4.95 -13.45 -6.90
C PHE A 78 5.17 -12.02 -7.40
N ALA A 79 4.86 -11.74 -8.67
CA ALA A 79 4.96 -10.39 -9.23
C ALA A 79 4.07 -9.38 -8.50
N ALA A 80 2.84 -9.77 -8.15
CA ALA A 80 1.93 -8.96 -7.35
C ALA A 80 2.49 -8.67 -5.96
N GLY A 81 3.03 -9.67 -5.27
CA GLY A 81 3.66 -9.51 -3.97
C GLY A 81 4.85 -8.55 -3.99
N ILE A 82 5.77 -8.73 -4.94
CA ILE A 82 6.91 -7.83 -5.12
C ILE A 82 6.45 -6.41 -5.49
N GLY A 83 5.43 -6.28 -6.35
CA GLY A 83 4.84 -4.99 -6.72
C GLY A 83 4.25 -4.26 -5.52
N LEU A 84 3.52 -4.95 -4.64
CA LEU A 84 2.98 -4.38 -3.41
C LEU A 84 4.09 -3.95 -2.43
N ILE A 85 5.16 -4.76 -2.29
CA ILE A 85 6.30 -4.40 -1.45
C ILE A 85 7.00 -3.15 -1.99
N ALA A 86 7.24 -3.08 -3.30
CA ALA A 86 7.82 -1.91 -3.95
C ALA A 86 6.92 -0.67 -3.77
N LEU A 87 5.61 -0.84 -3.85
CA LEU A 87 4.64 0.22 -3.62
C LEU A 87 4.67 0.74 -2.18
N LEU A 88 4.72 -0.15 -1.18
CA LEU A 88 4.85 0.22 0.24
C LEU A 88 6.11 1.08 0.47
N ILE A 89 7.23 0.72 -0.15
CA ILE A 89 8.46 1.50 -0.10
C ILE A 89 8.25 2.85 -0.78
N ALA A 90 7.63 2.88 -1.97
CA ALA A 90 7.40 4.10 -2.75
C ALA A 90 6.48 5.11 -2.05
N VAL A 91 5.48 4.66 -1.28
CA VAL A 91 4.57 5.55 -0.53
C VAL A 91 5.10 5.97 0.84
N PHE A 92 6.15 5.31 1.36
CA PHE A 92 6.74 5.62 2.67
C PHE A 92 7.14 7.10 2.85
N PRO A 93 7.70 7.81 1.85
CA PRO A 93 8.00 9.24 1.98
C PRO A 93 6.78 10.11 2.33
N ALA A 94 5.58 9.75 1.85
CA ALA A 94 4.34 10.45 2.18
C ALA A 94 3.94 10.20 3.64
N ASN A 95 4.06 8.96 4.10
CA ASN A 95 3.83 8.61 5.51
C ASN A 95 4.82 9.32 6.44
N ALA A 96 6.10 9.36 6.08
CA ALA A 96 7.13 10.04 6.85
C ALA A 96 6.93 11.57 6.86
N TYR A 97 6.45 12.15 5.76
CA TYR A 97 6.10 13.57 5.72
C TYR A 97 4.90 13.89 6.61
N ALA A 98 3.85 13.06 6.59
CA ALA A 98 2.70 13.24 7.46
C ALA A 98 3.09 13.14 8.94
N ALA A 99 3.92 12.17 9.30
CA ALA A 99 4.42 11.97 10.67
C ALA A 99 5.21 13.19 11.21
N ARG A 100 5.84 13.97 10.33
CA ARG A 100 6.56 15.21 10.69
C ARG A 100 5.67 16.45 10.80
N HIS A 101 4.40 16.38 10.39
CA HIS A 101 3.46 17.50 10.42
C HIS A 101 2.12 17.09 11.07
N PRO A 102 2.13 16.65 12.34
CA PRO A 102 0.94 16.13 13.02
C PRO A 102 -0.18 17.17 13.18
N ASP A 103 0.17 18.44 13.31
CA ASP A 103 -0.74 19.59 13.33
C ASP A 103 -1.59 19.69 12.06
N ARG A 104 -1.02 19.30 10.91
CA ARG A 104 -1.67 19.39 9.60
C ARG A 104 -2.48 18.15 9.23
N PHE A 105 -2.02 16.96 9.65
CA PHE A 105 -2.56 15.69 9.18
C PHE A 105 -3.33 14.90 10.25
N GLY A 106 -3.28 15.31 11.51
CA GLY A 106 -4.06 14.73 12.61
C GLY A 106 -3.98 13.20 12.63
N PRO A 107 -5.10 12.47 12.54
CA PRO A 107 -5.09 10.99 12.54
C PRO A 107 -4.25 10.33 11.44
N MET A 108 -3.97 11.01 10.33
CA MET A 108 -3.10 10.49 9.26
C MET A 108 -1.61 10.59 9.60
N ALA A 109 -1.23 11.41 10.60
CA ALA A 109 0.14 11.57 11.08
C ALA A 109 0.53 10.48 12.09
N VAL A 110 0.46 9.22 11.66
CA VAL A 110 0.95 8.10 12.48
C VAL A 110 2.45 8.28 12.73
N PRO A 111 2.94 8.13 13.99
CA PRO A 111 4.35 8.29 14.30
C PRO A 111 5.26 7.40 13.43
N LEU A 112 6.43 7.94 13.06
CA LEU A 112 7.31 7.35 12.05
C LEU A 112 7.73 5.91 12.38
N VAL A 113 8.15 5.65 13.63
CA VAL A 113 8.67 4.34 14.04
C VAL A 113 7.59 3.26 14.00
N PRO A 114 6.42 3.42 14.67
CA PRO A 114 5.31 2.48 14.52
C PRO A 114 4.89 2.27 13.06
N ARG A 115 4.86 3.34 12.26
CA ARG A 115 4.53 3.25 10.84
C ARG A 115 5.55 2.42 10.06
N ALA A 116 6.83 2.63 10.28
CA ALA A 116 7.91 1.88 9.63
C ALA A 116 7.84 0.40 10.00
N ILE A 117 7.66 0.08 11.29
CA ILE A 117 7.48 -1.30 11.77
C ILE A 117 6.27 -1.94 11.08
N GLY A 118 5.12 -1.26 11.06
CA GLY A 118 3.92 -1.77 10.42
C GLY A 118 4.10 -2.06 8.92
N GLN A 119 4.83 -1.20 8.20
CA GLN A 119 5.11 -1.43 6.78
C GLN A 119 6.09 -2.58 6.54
N VAL A 120 7.10 -2.76 7.40
CA VAL A 120 8.02 -3.90 7.32
C VAL A 120 7.26 -5.21 7.60
N VAL A 121 6.42 -5.23 8.64
CA VAL A 121 5.58 -6.40 8.96
C VAL A 121 4.63 -6.71 7.81
N LEU A 122 3.94 -5.70 7.26
CA LEU A 122 3.04 -5.89 6.12
C LEU A 122 3.78 -6.41 4.89
N ALA A 123 4.97 -5.88 4.58
CA ALA A 123 5.80 -6.36 3.48
C ALA A 123 6.25 -7.81 3.68
N ALA A 124 6.62 -8.20 4.90
CA ALA A 124 6.97 -9.58 5.23
C ALA A 124 5.77 -10.53 5.07
N LEU A 125 4.58 -10.13 5.53
CA LEU A 125 3.34 -10.89 5.33
C LEU A 125 3.00 -11.05 3.85
N VAL A 126 3.17 -10.00 3.05
CA VAL A 126 3.00 -10.06 1.60
C VAL A 126 3.98 -11.04 0.97
N LEU A 127 5.25 -11.03 1.38
CA LEU A 127 6.25 -11.97 0.86
C LEU A 127 5.87 -13.42 1.18
N VAL A 128 5.47 -13.70 2.42
CA VAL A 128 5.01 -15.03 2.85
C VAL A 128 3.75 -15.47 2.09
N ALA A 129 2.84 -14.55 1.79
CA ALA A 129 1.65 -14.84 1.00
C ALA A 129 1.95 -15.04 -0.50
N ALA A 130 3.04 -14.45 -1.00
CA ALA A 130 3.38 -14.44 -2.42
C ALA A 130 4.06 -15.73 -2.89
N ILE A 131 4.88 -16.34 -2.02
CA ILE A 131 5.47 -17.67 -2.21
C ILE A 131 4.44 -18.77 -2.01
#